data_AF-A0A7C8YWP9-F1
#
_entry.id   AF-A0A7C8YWP9-F1
#
_cell.length_a   1.000
_cell.length_b   1.000
_cell.length_c   1.000
_cell.angle_alpha   90.00
_cell.angle_beta   90.00
_cell.angle_gamma   90.00
#
_symmetry.space_group_name_H-M   'P 1'
#
loop_
_entity.id
_entity.type
_entity.pdbx_description
1 polymer ?
#
loop_
_entity_poly.entity_id
_entity_poly.type
_entity_poly.pdbx_seq_one_letter_code
_entity_poly.pdbx_strand_id
1 'polypeptide(L)'
;ITTFFYLFCGCFGYAAFGNETPGNILTGFGFYEPYWLIDFANACVVVHLVGGYQVYSQPVFAFVEGWLADKFPNSNFVNKYYSMKLPLFPSFRGNPLRICFRTAYVASTTGIAILFPYFNQVLGVLGTFS
;
A
#
# COMPACT_ATOMS: atom_id res chain seq x y z
N ILE A 1 -5.81 -6.49 23.97
CA ILE A 1 -4.77 -7.29 23.28
C ILE A 1 -3.81 -6.38 22.50
N THR A 2 -4.31 -5.54 21.59
CA THR A 2 -3.51 -4.56 20.84
C THR A 2 -2.74 -3.58 21.74
N THR A 3 -3.39 -3.00 22.77
CA THR A 3 -2.73 -2.10 23.72
C THR A 3 -1.55 -2.75 24.44
N PHE A 4 -1.73 -3.99 24.92
CA PHE A 4 -0.64 -4.75 25.54
C PHE A 4 0.48 -5.02 24.54
N PHE A 5 0.16 -5.41 23.31
CA PHE A 5 1.16 -5.64 22.25
C PHE A 5 1.99 -4.38 21.96
N TYR A 6 1.36 -3.21 21.79
CA TYR A 6 2.05 -1.95 21.57
C TYR A 6 2.91 -1.53 22.77
N LEU A 7 2.40 -1.72 24.00
CA LEU A 7 3.14 -1.44 25.23
C LEU A 7 4.41 -2.30 25.32
N PHE A 8 4.30 -3.61 25.10
CA PHE A 8 5.46 -4.52 25.12
C PHE A 8 6.47 -4.17 24.02
N CYS A 9 6.00 -3.86 22.80
CA CYS A 9 6.87 -3.44 21.70
C CYS A 9 7.67 -2.17 22.07
N GLY A 10 7.00 -1.18 22.68
CA GLY A 10 7.64 0.05 23.17
C GLY A 10 8.60 -0.19 24.33
N CYS A 11 8.18 -0.95 25.36
CA CYS A 11 9.02 -1.24 26.52
C CYS A 11 10.28 -2.04 26.17
N PHE A 12 10.17 -3.06 25.31
CA PHE A 12 11.34 -3.83 24.86
C PHE A 12 12.22 -3.02 23.90
N GLY A 13 11.64 -2.19 23.02
CA GLY A 13 12.40 -1.27 22.18
C GLY A 13 13.22 -0.29 23.02
N TYR A 14 12.61 0.34 24.02
CA TYR A 14 13.31 1.24 24.94
C TYR A 14 14.35 0.52 25.80
N ALA A 15 14.08 -0.72 26.25
CA ALA A 15 15.06 -1.50 26.99
C ALA A 15 16.29 -1.88 26.15
N ALA A 16 16.13 -2.04 24.83
CA ALA A 16 17.21 -2.41 23.92
C ALA A 16 18.06 -1.21 23.44
N PHE A 17 17.44 -0.04 23.20
CA PHE A 17 18.10 1.12 22.59
C PHE A 17 18.13 2.38 23.48
N GLY A 18 17.43 2.37 24.61
CA GLY A 18 17.35 3.51 25.52
C GLY A 18 16.82 4.77 24.84
N ASN A 19 17.43 5.92 25.16
CA ASN A 19 17.04 7.21 24.58
C ASN A 19 17.37 7.35 23.08
N GLU A 20 18.17 6.43 22.51
CA GLU A 20 18.51 6.40 21.08
C GLU A 20 17.50 5.56 20.26
N THR A 21 16.33 5.22 20.82
CA THR A 21 15.34 4.40 20.11
C THR A 21 14.82 5.11 18.86
N PRO A 22 15.03 4.56 17.65
CA PRO A 22 14.60 5.17 16.39
C PRO A 22 13.08 5.10 16.20
N GLY A 23 12.48 6.12 15.56
CA GLY A 23 11.05 6.13 15.25
C GLY A 23 10.60 5.04 14.26
N ASN A 24 11.52 4.55 13.42
CA ASN A 24 11.37 3.29 12.69
C ASN A 24 12.52 2.37 13.09
N ILE A 25 12.20 1.33 13.86
CA ILE A 25 13.18 0.37 14.39
C ILE A 25 14.00 -0.26 13.26
N LEU A 26 13.38 -0.50 12.09
CA LEU A 26 14.05 -1.08 10.91
C LEU A 26 15.13 -0.16 10.31
N THR A 27 15.04 1.16 10.53
CA THR A 27 16.03 2.14 10.02
C THR A 27 17.13 2.50 11.02
N GLY A 28 16.93 2.22 12.32
CA GLY A 28 17.95 2.48 13.34
C GLY A 28 18.86 1.29 13.66
N PHE A 29 18.66 0.14 13.00
CA PHE A 29 19.66 -0.93 12.95
C PHE A 29 20.81 -0.55 12.01
N GLY A 30 21.57 0.48 12.38
CA GLY A 30 22.76 0.91 11.64
C GLY A 30 23.94 -0.05 11.80
N PHE A 31 24.00 -0.86 12.85
CA PHE A 31 25.07 -1.83 13.08
C PHE A 31 24.60 -3.02 13.94
N TYR A 32 25.25 -4.16 13.69
CA TYR A 32 25.22 -5.49 14.35
C TYR A 32 24.34 -6.56 13.70
N GLU A 33 25.03 -7.64 13.30
CA GLU A 33 24.50 -8.86 12.71
C GLU A 33 23.30 -9.43 13.51
N PRO A 34 22.29 -10.04 12.86
CA PRO A 34 22.32 -10.53 11.49
C PRO A 34 21.31 -9.83 10.55
N TYR A 35 21.81 -9.40 9.38
CA TYR A 35 21.03 -8.71 8.35
C TYR A 35 19.81 -9.52 7.85
N TRP A 36 19.86 -10.86 7.91
CA TRP A 36 18.74 -11.70 7.45
C TRP A 36 17.45 -11.45 8.23
N LEU A 37 17.53 -11.10 9.52
CA LEU A 37 16.34 -10.89 10.34
C LEU A 37 15.67 -9.56 9.98
N ILE A 38 16.47 -8.53 9.68
CA ILE A 38 16.01 -7.23 9.19
C ILE A 38 15.41 -7.39 7.79
N ASP A 39 16.08 -8.13 6.90
CA ASP A 39 15.58 -8.41 5.55
C ASP A 39 14.28 -9.21 5.57
N PHE A 40 14.18 -10.20 6.46
CA PHE A 40 12.96 -10.97 6.65
C PHE A 40 11.82 -10.09 7.19
N ALA A 41 12.10 -9.24 8.19
CA ALA A 41 11.12 -8.30 8.72
C ALA A 41 10.64 -7.32 7.63
N ASN A 42 11.55 -6.77 6.83
CA ASN A 42 11.22 -5.93 5.68
C ASN A 42 10.38 -6.68 4.64
N ALA A 43 10.70 -7.95 4.34
CA ALA A 43 9.92 -8.78 3.43
C ALA A 43 8.50 -9.01 3.95
N CYS A 44 8.33 -9.29 5.26
CA CYS A 44 7.02 -9.41 5.89
C CYS A 44 6.22 -8.11 5.78
N VAL A 45 6.85 -6.96 6.02
CA VAL A 45 6.22 -5.63 5.86
C VAL A 45 5.78 -5.43 4.41
N VAL A 46 6.62 -5.74 3.42
CA VAL A 46 6.27 -5.63 2.00
C VAL A 46 5.07 -6.53 1.66
N VAL A 47 5.09 -7.80 2.07
CA VAL A 47 3.97 -8.73 1.81
C VAL A 47 2.68 -8.22 2.47
N HIS A 48 2.75 -7.76 3.72
CA HIS A 48 1.62 -7.21 4.44
C HIS A 48 1.05 -5.96 3.74
N LEU A 49 1.90 -5.01 3.36
CA LEU A 49 1.50 -3.77 2.71
C LEU A 49 0.96 -4.01 1.30
N VAL A 50 1.55 -4.92 0.52
CA VAL A 50 1.03 -5.29 -0.81
C VAL A 50 -0.34 -5.95 -0.67
N GLY A 51 -0.52 -6.85 0.28
CA GLY A 51 -1.82 -7.48 0.57
C GLY A 51 -2.87 -6.45 1.00
N GLY A 52 -2.50 -5.56 1.92
CA GLY A 52 -3.35 -4.43 2.34
C GLY A 52 -3.75 -3.55 1.16
N TYR A 53 -2.77 -3.10 0.37
CA TYR A 53 -3.01 -2.26 -0.82
C TYR A 53 -4.00 -2.92 -1.79
N GLN A 54 -3.85 -4.23 -2.05
CA GLN A 54 -4.76 -4.96 -2.93
C GLN A 54 -6.20 -4.96 -2.41
N VAL A 55 -6.40 -5.20 -1.12
CA VAL A 55 -7.72 -5.25 -0.47
C VAL A 55 -8.34 -3.86 -0.38
N TYR A 56 -7.59 -2.86 0.11
CA TYR A 56 -8.08 -1.48 0.26
C TYR A 56 -8.34 -0.77 -1.08
N SER A 57 -7.68 -1.17 -2.16
CA SER A 57 -7.94 -0.61 -3.49
C SER A 57 -9.24 -1.12 -4.11
N GLN A 58 -9.75 -2.31 -3.74
CA GLN A 58 -10.95 -2.87 -4.40
C GLN A 58 -12.20 -1.99 -4.25
N PRO A 59 -12.55 -1.48 -3.05
CA PRO A 59 -13.72 -0.62 -2.88
C PRO A 59 -13.60 0.69 -3.67
N VAL A 60 -12.40 1.27 -3.73
CA VAL A 60 -12.14 2.50 -4.51
C VAL A 60 -12.38 2.24 -5.99
N PHE A 61 -11.86 1.13 -6.51
CA PHE A 61 -12.07 0.72 -7.90
C PHE A 61 -13.56 0.47 -8.18
N ALA A 62 -14.25 -0.27 -7.32
CA ALA A 62 -15.68 -0.54 -7.47
C ALA A 62 -16.52 0.75 -7.46
N PHE A 63 -16.23 1.68 -6.55
CA PHE A 63 -16.94 2.95 -6.46
C PHE A 63 -16.75 3.81 -7.70
N VAL A 64 -15.51 3.98 -8.17
CA VAL A 64 -15.23 4.81 -9.35
C VAL A 64 -15.73 4.17 -10.64
N GLU A 65 -15.54 2.86 -10.80
CA GLU A 65 -16.08 2.12 -11.96
C GLU A 65 -17.61 2.21 -11.99
N GLY A 66 -18.29 2.02 -10.86
CA GLY A 66 -19.75 2.16 -10.76
C GLY A 66 -20.24 3.58 -11.06
N TRP A 67 -19.63 4.59 -10.45
CA TRP A 67 -19.99 5.99 -10.68
C TRP A 67 -19.80 6.41 -12.14
N LEU A 68 -18.72 5.97 -12.80
CA LEU A 68 -18.48 6.26 -14.21
C LEU A 68 -19.44 5.50 -15.14
N ALA A 69 -19.82 4.26 -14.79
CA ALA A 69 -20.81 3.49 -15.53
C ALA A 69 -22.19 4.16 -15.47
N ASP A 70 -22.61 4.64 -14.31
CA ASP A 70 -23.89 5.35 -14.13
C ASP A 70 -23.89 6.70 -14.86
N LYS A 71 -22.76 7.43 -14.83
CA LYS A 71 -22.66 8.76 -15.43
C LYS A 71 -22.52 8.74 -16.95
N PHE A 72 -21.89 7.70 -17.52
CA PHE A 72 -21.64 7.58 -18.96
C PHE A 72 -22.10 6.22 -19.53
N PRO A 73 -23.41 5.91 -19.48
CA PRO A 73 -23.94 4.61 -19.88
C PRO A 73 -23.71 4.28 -21.37
N ASN A 74 -23.63 5.31 -22.23
CA ASN A 74 -23.44 5.13 -23.67
C ASN A 74 -21.97 5.18 -24.13
N SER A 75 -21.00 5.32 -23.22
CA SER A 75 -19.59 5.43 -23.60
C SER A 75 -18.98 4.07 -23.94
N ASN A 76 -18.54 3.92 -25.19
CA ASN A 76 -17.75 2.78 -25.64
C ASN A 76 -16.44 2.62 -24.86
N PHE A 77 -15.93 3.67 -24.21
CA PHE A 77 -14.73 3.58 -23.37
C PHE A 77 -15.02 2.97 -22.00
N VAL A 78 -16.26 3.11 -21.51
CA VAL A 78 -16.69 2.65 -20.18
C VAL A 78 -17.32 1.27 -20.24
N ASN A 79 -18.07 0.93 -21.29
CA ASN A 79 -18.88 -0.30 -21.35
C ASN A 79 -18.40 -1.36 -22.36
N LYS A 80 -17.36 -1.07 -23.17
CA LYS A 80 -16.88 -2.02 -24.19
C LYS A 80 -15.73 -2.88 -23.67
N TYR A 81 -16.00 -4.17 -23.53
CA TYR A 81 -14.99 -5.18 -23.23
C TYR A 81 -14.27 -5.60 -24.51
N TYR A 82 -13.05 -5.09 -24.72
CA TYR A 82 -12.22 -5.55 -25.82
C TYR A 82 -11.59 -6.89 -25.45
N SER A 83 -11.87 -7.92 -26.24
CA SER A 83 -11.24 -9.23 -26.11
C SER A 83 -10.07 -9.30 -27.08
N MET A 84 -8.85 -8.99 -26.62
CA MET A 84 -7.65 -9.18 -27.43
C MET A 84 -7.16 -10.62 -27.26
N LYS A 85 -7.21 -11.39 -28.34
CA LYS A 85 -6.57 -12.70 -28.44
C LYS A 85 -5.14 -12.50 -28.93
N LEU A 86 -4.18 -12.58 -28.02
CA LEU A 86 -2.77 -12.70 -28.37
C LEU A 86 -2.45 -14.19 -28.62
N PRO A 87 -1.64 -14.52 -29.63
CA PRO A 87 -1.39 -15.91 -30.04
C PRO A 87 -0.65 -16.75 -28.98
N LEU A 88 -0.06 -16.12 -27.95
CA LEU A 88 0.71 -16.79 -26.89
C LEU A 88 0.14 -16.65 -25.47
N PHE A 89 -0.94 -15.87 -25.28
CA PHE A 89 -1.50 -15.56 -23.96
C PHE A 89 -3.02 -15.79 -23.90
N PRO A 90 -3.59 -16.06 -22.71
CA PRO A 90 -5.04 -16.11 -22.53
C PRO A 90 -5.70 -14.83 -23.05
N SER A 91 -6.92 -14.95 -23.59
CA SER A 91 -7.66 -13.80 -24.12
C SER A 91 -7.77 -12.69 -23.06
N PHE A 92 -7.10 -11.56 -23.27
CA PHE A 92 -7.17 -10.42 -22.37
C PHE A 92 -8.49 -9.70 -22.61
N ARG A 93 -9.47 -9.96 -21.73
CA ARG A 93 -10.71 -9.19 -21.63
C ARG A 93 -10.48 -8.01 -20.71
N GLY A 94 -10.16 -6.86 -21.30
CA GLY A 94 -9.88 -5.63 -20.57
C GLY A 94 -10.86 -4.53 -20.95
N ASN A 95 -11.39 -3.83 -19.96
CA ASN A 95 -12.04 -2.55 -20.17
C ASN A 95 -10.93 -1.46 -20.19
N PRO A 96 -10.82 -0.64 -21.24
CA PRO A 96 -9.78 0.41 -21.32
C PRO A 96 -9.88 1.41 -20.16
N LEU A 97 -11.09 1.70 -19.67
CA LEU A 97 -11.28 2.50 -18.45
C LEU A 97 -10.57 1.88 -17.25
N ARG A 98 -10.75 0.57 -17.05
CA ARG A 98 -10.18 -0.16 -15.91
C ARG A 98 -8.66 -0.16 -15.93
N ILE A 99 -8.06 -0.30 -17.12
CA ILE A 99 -6.60 -0.25 -17.28
C ILE A 99 -6.09 1.16 -16.99
N CYS A 100 -6.66 2.17 -17.66
CA CYS A 100 -6.27 3.58 -17.50
C CYS A 100 -6.41 4.05 -16.04
N PHE A 101 -7.54 3.73 -15.41
CA PHE A 101 -7.80 4.13 -14.04
C PHE A 101 -6.85 3.47 -13.04
N ARG A 102 -6.59 2.16 -13.18
CA ARG A 102 -5.62 1.46 -12.32
C ARG A 102 -4.21 2.03 -12.47
N THR A 103 -3.78 2.32 -13.69
CA THR A 103 -2.46 2.93 -13.91
C THR A 103 -2.38 4.34 -13.35
N ALA A 104 -3.43 5.15 -13.51
CA ALA A 104 -3.48 6.51 -12.98
C ALA A 104 -3.49 6.50 -11.44
N TYR A 105 -4.21 5.56 -10.82
CA TYR A 105 -4.26 5.40 -9.37
C TYR A 105 -2.90 4.98 -8.79
N VAL A 106 -2.22 4.01 -9.40
CA VAL A 106 -0.87 3.60 -8.97
C VAL A 106 0.13 4.74 -9.16
N ALA A 107 0.08 5.44 -10.31
CA ALA A 107 0.97 6.57 -10.58
C ALA A 107 0.75 7.73 -9.61
N SER A 108 -0.50 8.05 -9.27
CA SER A 108 -0.82 9.14 -8.35
C SER A 108 -0.39 8.80 -6.91
N THR A 109 -0.72 7.60 -6.42
CA THR A 109 -0.30 7.15 -5.08
C THR A 109 1.22 7.08 -4.94
N THR A 110 1.92 6.62 -5.99
CA THR A 110 3.39 6.61 -6.04
C THR A 110 3.95 8.04 -6.05
N GLY A 111 3.35 8.94 -6.84
CA GLY A 111 3.74 10.35 -6.86
C GLY A 111 3.58 11.02 -5.51
N ILE A 112 2.47 10.77 -4.80
CA ILE A 112 2.24 11.26 -3.44
C ILE A 112 3.29 10.70 -2.48
N ALA A 113 3.59 9.39 -2.57
CA ALA A 113 4.61 8.76 -1.73
C ALA A 113 6.01 9.37 -1.92
N ILE A 114 6.37 9.75 -3.15
CA ILE A 114 7.64 10.42 -3.46
C ILE A 114 7.64 11.87 -2.95
N LEU A 115 6.54 12.61 -3.17
CA LEU A 115 6.43 14.01 -2.76
C LEU A 115 6.36 14.19 -1.23
N PHE A 116 5.86 13.19 -0.52
CA PHE A 116 5.63 13.26 0.92
C PHE A 116 6.15 12.03 1.67
N PRO A 117 7.48 11.88 1.81
CA PRO A 117 8.11 10.71 2.44
C PRO A 117 8.12 10.77 3.98
N TYR A 118 7.10 11.37 4.61
CA TYR A 118 7.05 11.62 6.07
C TYR A 118 6.17 10.61 6.83
N PHE A 119 6.31 9.33 6.51
CA PHE A 119 5.46 8.25 7.05
C PHE A 119 5.33 8.27 8.58
N ASN A 120 6.46 8.33 9.30
CA ASN A 120 6.47 8.33 10.77
C ASN A 120 5.77 9.55 11.38
N GLN A 121 5.89 10.73 10.74
CA GLN A 121 5.27 11.96 11.25
C GLN A 121 3.75 11.94 11.03
N VAL A 122 3.29 11.44 9.88
CA VAL A 122 1.86 11.25 9.61
C VAL A 122 1.24 10.29 10.61
N LEU A 123 1.88 9.15 10.85
CA LEU A 123 1.40 8.19 11.84
C LEU A 123 1.36 8.80 13.25
N GLY A 124 2.37 9.60 13.62
CA GLY A 124 2.38 10.32 14.89
C GLY A 124 1.18 11.26 15.04
N VAL A 125 0.89 12.05 14.00
CA VAL A 125 -0.24 12.99 13.99
C VAL A 125 -1.58 12.26 14.01
N LEU A 126 -1.76 11.22 13.17
CA LEU A 126 -2.99 10.40 13.16
C LEU A 126 -3.21 9.70 14.51
N GLY A 127 -2.13 9.26 15.15
CA GLY A 127 -2.16 8.69 16.50
C GLY A 127 -2.64 9.68 17.56
N THR A 128 -2.31 10.96 17.46
CA THR A 128 -2.87 11.99 18.37
C THR A 128 -4.33 12.33 18.13
N PHE A 129 -4.87 12.06 16.93
CA PHE A 129 -6.28 12.30 16.62
C PHE A 129 -7.19 11.09 16.89
N SER A 130 -6.61 9.92 17.19
CA SER A 130 -7.34 8.65 17.41
C SER A 130 -7.59 8.36 18.88
#